data_AF-A0A9X8XF18-F1
#
_entry.id   AF-A0A9X8XF18-F1
#
_cell.length_a   1.000
_cell.length_b   1.000
_cell.length_c   1.000
_cell.angle_alpha   90.00
_cell.angle_beta   90.00
_cell.angle_gamma   90.00
#
_symmetry.space_group_name_H-M   'P 1'
#
loop_
_entity.id
_entity.type
_entity.pdbx_description
1 polymer ?
#
loop_
_entity_poly.entity_id
_entity_poly.type
_entity_poly.pdbx_seq_one_letter_code
_entity_poly.pdbx_strand_id
1 'polypeptide(L)'
;MAKIALTEEQLTKLGYELCDIRRTVEMATNMTEMLSWVRLKDDMAFTAMSKKFFDTFNEQFTLLNGTLDEISFLLLNATDEAEIIESKLF
;
A
#
# COMPACT_ATOMS: atom_id res chain seq x y z
N MET A 1 -23.03 7.62 -8.18
CA MET A 1 -21.60 7.38 -8.49
C MET A 1 -21.53 6.33 -9.58
N ALA A 2 -20.59 6.43 -10.51
CA ALA A 2 -20.43 5.43 -11.55
C ALA A 2 -19.93 4.12 -10.92
N LYS A 3 -20.62 3.01 -11.18
CA LYS A 3 -20.19 1.68 -10.71
C LYS A 3 -19.12 1.12 -11.65
N ILE A 4 -18.10 0.46 -11.09
CA ILE A 4 -16.96 -0.11 -11.81
C ILE A 4 -17.11 -1.63 -11.82
N ALA A 5 -17.13 -2.24 -13.01
CA ALA A 5 -16.95 -3.68 -13.12
C ALA A 5 -15.45 -3.99 -13.12
N LEU A 6 -15.01 -4.82 -12.17
CA LEU A 6 -13.62 -5.29 -12.11
C LEU A 6 -13.57 -6.73 -12.63
N THR A 7 -12.66 -7.00 -13.56
CA THR A 7 -12.39 -8.37 -14.00
C THR A 7 -11.63 -9.16 -12.93
N GLU A 8 -11.64 -10.49 -13.03
CA GLU A 8 -10.82 -11.36 -12.17
C GLU A 8 -9.33 -11.02 -12.24
N GLU A 9 -8.82 -10.68 -13.43
CA GLU A 9 -7.43 -10.26 -13.64
C GLU A 9 -7.14 -8.94 -12.89
N GLN A 10 -8.05 -7.98 -12.94
CA GLN A 10 -7.92 -6.72 -12.22
C GLN A 10 -7.96 -6.94 -10.70
N LEU A 11 -8.88 -7.76 -10.20
CA LEU A 11 -8.93 -8.13 -8.77
C LEU A 11 -7.66 -8.83 -8.31
N THR A 12 -7.12 -9.73 -9.13
CA THR A 12 -5.85 -10.42 -8.86
C THR A 12 -4.70 -9.43 -8.78
N LYS A 13 -4.64 -8.46 -9.71
CA LYS A 13 -3.62 -7.40 -9.70
C LYS A 13 -3.71 -6.53 -8.44
N LEU A 14 -4.91 -6.10 -8.05
CA LEU A 14 -5.10 -5.34 -6.79
C LEU A 14 -4.63 -6.16 -5.58
N GLY A 15 -4.87 -7.48 -5.57
CA GLY A 15 -4.36 -8.38 -4.55
C GLY A 15 -2.83 -8.38 -4.47
N TYR A 16 -2.13 -8.41 -5.60
CA TYR A 16 -0.67 -8.32 -5.63
C TYR A 16 -0.15 -6.96 -5.14
N GLU A 17 -0.77 -5.86 -5.57
CA GLU A 17 -0.41 -4.52 -5.11
C GLU A 17 -0.58 -4.38 -3.59
N LEU A 18 -1.67 -4.92 -3.02
CA LEU A 18 -1.88 -4.98 -1.56
C LEU A 18 -0.80 -5.82 -0.84
N CYS A 19 -0.40 -6.95 -1.43
CA CYS A 19 0.70 -7.76 -0.88
C CYS A 19 2.03 -7.00 -0.86
N ASP A 20 2.33 -6.24 -1.92
CA ASP A 20 3.54 -5.43 -2.00
C ASP A 20 3.50 -4.27 -1.00
N ILE A 21 2.37 -3.60 -0.84
CA ILE A 21 2.15 -2.58 0.21
C ILE A 21 2.43 -3.18 1.60
N ARG A 22 1.86 -4.34 1.90
CA ARG A 22 2.08 -5.03 3.18
C ARG A 22 3.55 -5.31 3.43
N ARG A 23 4.27 -5.80 2.41
CA ARG A 23 5.70 -6.11 2.52
C ARG A 23 6.53 -4.87 2.82
N THR A 24 6.22 -3.73 2.21
CA THR A 24 6.94 -2.47 2.47
C THR A 24 6.70 -1.98 3.90
N VAL A 25 5.47 -2.09 4.42
CA VAL A 25 5.15 -1.75 5.82
C VAL A 25 5.90 -2.68 6.79
N GLU A 26 5.98 -3.97 6.49
CA GLU A 26 6.73 -4.95 7.28
C GLU A 26 8.24 -4.63 7.29
N MET A 27 8.81 -4.27 6.13
CA MET A 27 10.20 -3.83 6.05
C MET A 27 10.47 -2.57 6.86
N ALA A 28 9.58 -1.58 6.79
CA ALA A 28 9.71 -0.35 7.57
C ALA A 28 9.73 -0.66 9.08
N THR A 29 8.82 -1.52 9.52
CA THR A 29 8.70 -1.97 10.93
C THR A 29 9.99 -2.63 11.41
N ASN A 30 10.51 -3.60 10.65
CA ASN A 30 11.75 -4.29 10.97
C ASN A 30 12.96 -3.33 11.03
N MET A 31 13.01 -2.34 10.12
CA MET A 31 14.08 -1.34 10.13
C MET A 31 13.99 -0.40 11.33
N THR A 32 12.79 -0.01 11.78
CA THR A 32 12.64 0.75 13.03
C THR A 32 13.09 -0.01 14.27
N GLU A 33 12.85 -1.32 14.34
CA GLU A 33 13.38 -2.18 15.42
C GLU A 33 14.91 -2.22 15.39
N MET A 34 15.51 -2.40 14.20
CA MET A 34 16.96 -2.37 14.04
C MET A 34 17.56 -1.02 14.45
N LEU A 35 16.95 0.10 14.03
CA LEU A 35 17.39 1.45 14.42
C LEU A 35 17.36 1.63 15.94
N SER A 36 16.33 1.10 16.60
CA SER A 36 16.23 1.13 18.06
C SER A 36 17.40 0.38 18.73
N TRP A 37 17.83 -0.75 18.16
CA TRP A 37 19.00 -1.48 18.63
C TRP A 37 20.32 -0.74 18.38
N VAL A 38 20.49 -0.17 17.18
CA VAL A 38 21.71 0.60 16.82
C VAL A 38 21.89 1.81 17.74
N ARG A 39 20.79 2.50 18.09
CA ARG A 39 20.82 3.63 19.03
C ARG A 39 21.42 3.27 20.39
N LEU A 40 21.26 2.04 20.85
CA LEU A 40 21.83 1.59 22.13
C LEU A 40 23.35 1.36 22.06
N LYS A 41 23.93 1.34 20.85
CA LYS A 41 25.32 0.94 20.60
C LYS A 41 26.16 2.06 20.02
N ASP A 42 25.61 2.84 19.10
CA ASP A 42 26.34 3.84 18.33
C ASP A 42 25.39 4.94 17.83
N ASP A 43 25.49 6.13 18.44
CA ASP A 43 24.68 7.30 18.09
C ASP A 43 25.01 7.86 16.70
N MET A 44 26.26 7.74 16.24
CA MET A 44 26.66 8.22 14.92
C MET A 44 26.08 7.32 13.83
N ALA A 45 26.19 6.00 14.02
CA ALA A 45 25.56 5.03 13.13
C ALA A 45 24.03 5.16 13.13
N PHE A 46 23.42 5.35 14.31
CA PHE A 46 21.99 5.58 14.43
C PHE A 46 21.55 6.82 13.64
N THR A 47 22.28 7.93 13.75
CA THR A 47 21.96 9.17 13.04
C THR A 47 22.02 8.98 11.53
N ALA A 48 23.08 8.35 11.03
CA ALA A 48 23.26 8.09 9.60
C ALA A 48 22.18 7.13 9.05
N MET A 49 21.89 6.05 9.77
CA MET A 49 20.89 5.06 9.35
C MET A 49 19.47 5.62 9.44
N SER A 50 19.15 6.41 10.47
CA SER A 50 17.84 7.06 10.61
C SER A 50 17.59 8.04 9.48
N LYS A 51 18.59 8.84 9.09
CA LYS A 51 18.47 9.73 7.93
C LYS A 51 18.13 8.94 6.67
N LYS A 52 18.89 7.87 6.38
CA LYS A 52 18.65 7.02 5.20
C LYS A 52 17.28 6.34 5.23
N PHE A 53 16.83 5.90 6.41
CA PHE A 53 15.50 5.35 6.61
C PHE A 53 14.43 6.38 6.24
N PHE A 54 14.48 7.60 6.80
CA PHE A 54 13.49 8.63 6.50
C PHE A 54 13.51 9.05 5.04
N ASP A 55 14.69 9.21 4.44
CA ASP A 55 14.82 9.55 3.02
C ASP A 55 14.17 8.46 2.13
N THR A 56 14.35 7.18 2.46
CA THR A 56 13.78 6.07 1.69
C THR A 56 12.27 5.92 1.89
N PHE A 57 11.80 5.95 3.13
CA PHE A 57 10.40 5.62 3.44
C PHE A 57 9.44 6.81 3.32
N ASN A 58 9.90 8.07 3.36
CA ASN A 58 9.02 9.21 3.08
C ASN A 58 8.48 9.18 1.65
N GLU A 59 9.35 8.90 0.67
CA GLU A 59 8.94 8.79 -0.73
C GLU A 59 8.04 7.55 -0.92
N GLN A 60 8.43 6.40 -0.36
CA GLN A 60 7.64 5.18 -0.49
C GLN A 60 6.27 5.27 0.19
N PHE A 61 6.15 5.83 1.40
CA PHE A 61 4.85 5.97 2.06
C PHE A 61 3.92 6.92 1.32
N THR A 62 4.45 7.99 0.70
CA THR A 62 3.64 8.87 -0.14
C THR A 62 3.05 8.11 -1.32
N LEU A 63 3.86 7.31 -2.02
CA LEU A 63 3.41 6.48 -3.13
C LEU A 63 2.41 5.41 -2.68
N LEU A 64 2.70 4.72 -1.58
CA LEU A 64 1.84 3.68 -1.00
C LEU A 64 0.46 4.22 -0.61
N ASN A 65 0.39 5.41 -0.01
CA ASN A 65 -0.88 6.04 0.33
C ASN A 65 -1.70 6.34 -0.93
N GLY A 66 -1.07 6.87 -1.98
CA GLY A 66 -1.74 7.09 -3.26
C GLY A 66 -2.28 5.79 -3.88
N THR A 67 -1.47 4.74 -3.89
CA THR A 67 -1.90 3.41 -4.37
C THR A 67 -3.03 2.83 -3.51
N LEU A 68 -2.98 2.99 -2.18
CA LEU A 68 -4.05 2.56 -1.27
C LEU A 68 -5.36 3.31 -1.51
N ASP A 69 -5.29 4.62 -1.75
CA ASP A 69 -6.46 5.44 -2.09
C ASP A 69 -7.09 4.98 -3.41
N GLU A 70 -6.27 4.70 -4.43
CA GLU A 70 -6.72 4.17 -5.72
C GLU A 70 -7.38 2.78 -5.57
N ILE A 71 -6.73 1.86 -4.86
CA ILE A 71 -7.28 0.52 -4.58
C ILE A 71 -8.60 0.65 -3.81
N SER A 72 -8.66 1.50 -2.78
CA SER A 72 -9.86 1.73 -1.98
C SER A 72 -10.99 2.29 -2.83
N PHE A 73 -10.69 3.26 -3.69
CA PHE A 73 -11.66 3.81 -4.63
C PHE A 73 -12.22 2.73 -5.57
N LEU A 74 -11.35 1.90 -6.16
CA LEU A 74 -11.77 0.83 -7.07
C LEU A 74 -12.65 -0.20 -6.35
N LEU A 75 -12.25 -0.66 -5.17
CA LEU A 75 -12.98 -1.68 -4.42
C LEU A 75 -14.31 -1.16 -3.85
N LEU A 76 -14.36 0.07 -3.35
CA LEU A 76 -15.60 0.67 -2.82
C LEU A 76 -16.63 1.00 -3.90
N ASN A 77 -16.19 1.18 -5.14
CA ASN A 77 -17.06 1.41 -6.30
C ASN A 77 -17.22 0.18 -7.20
N ALA A 78 -16.64 -0.96 -6.79
CA ALA A 78 -16.79 -2.22 -7.50
C ALA A 78 -18.22 -2.74 -7.37
N THR A 79 -18.74 -3.33 -8.43
CA THR A 79 -20.04 -4.01 -8.46
C THR A 79 -19.88 -5.30 -9.24
N ASP A 80 -20.75 -6.27 -9.01
CA ASP A 80 -20.79 -7.46 -9.84
C ASP A 80 -21.27 -7.08 -11.26
N GLU A 81 -20.64 -7.67 -12.27
CA GLU A 81 -21.06 -7.52 -13.67
C GLU A 81 -22.51 -8.02 -13.86
N ALA A 82 -22.92 -9.06 -13.11
CA ALA A 82 -24.29 -9.54 -13.06
C ALA A 82 -25.27 -8.46 -12.53
N GLU A 83 -24.89 -7.74 -11.46
CA GLU A 83 -25.70 -6.63 -10.93
C GLU A 83 -25.86 -5.48 -11.93
N ILE A 84 -24.84 -5.20 -12.75
CA ILE A 84 -24.93 -4.17 -13.80
C ILE A 84 -25.90 -4.59 -14.90
N ILE A 85 -25.83 -5.84 -15.34
CA ILE A 85 -26.70 -6.38 -16.40
C ILE A 85 -28.16 -6.34 -15.95
N GLU A 86 -28.45 -6.71 -14.70
CA GLU A 86 -29.81 -6.60 -14.14
C GLU A 86 -30.28 -5.14 -14.02
N SER A 87 -29.39 -4.19 -13.73
CA SER A 87 -29.76 -2.77 -13.57
C SER A 87 -30.15 -2.03 -14.86
N LYS A 88 -29.80 -2.57 -16.05
CA LYS A 88 -30.08 -1.95 -17.36
C LYS A 88 -31.45 -2.28 -17.94
N LEU A 89 -32.32 -2.96 -17.18
CA LEU A 89 -33.64 -3.43 -17.62
C LEU A 89 -34.82 -2.49 -17.27
N PHE A 90 -34.59 -1.22 -16.93
CA PHE A 90 -35.64 -0.23 -16.64
C PHE A 90 -35.63 0.95 -17.61
#